data_AF-A0A2P2J5D3-F1
#
_entry.id   AF-A0A2P2J5D3-F1
#
_cell.length_a   1.000
_cell.length_b   1.000
_cell.length_c   1.000
_cell.angle_alpha   90.00
_cell.angle_beta   90.00
_cell.angle_gamma   90.00
#
_symmetry.space_group_name_H-M   'P 1'
#
loop_
_entity.id
_entity.type
_entity.pdbx_description
1 polymer ?
#
loop_
_entity_poly.entity_id
_entity_poly.type
_entity_poly.pdbx_seq_one_letter_code
_entity_poly.pdbx_strand_id
1 'polypeptide(L)' 'MLKPKRYGVEHKENLSGEGEELIYHSKGHALNPLQKDWTRYQPWQPSKTQ' A
#
# COMPACT_ATOMS: atom_id res chain seq x y z
N MET A 1 -30.07 -3.80 14.60
CA MET A 1 -29.08 -3.38 13.59
C MET A 1 -27.71 -3.88 14.02
N LEU A 2 -27.21 -4.98 13.43
CA LEU A 2 -25.99 -5.67 13.88
C LEU A 2 -24.74 -5.31 13.07
N LYS A 3 -24.86 -4.52 11.99
CA LYS A 3 -23.68 -4.06 11.25
C LYS A 3 -22.89 -3.04 12.10
N PRO A 4 -21.56 -3.21 12.25
CA PRO A 4 -20.73 -2.25 12.96
C PRO A 4 -20.78 -0.88 12.26
N LYS A 5 -20.94 0.20 13.05
CA LYS A 5 -21.09 1.58 12.54
C LYS A 5 -19.77 2.34 12.39
N ARG A 6 -18.75 1.99 13.20
CA ARG A 6 -17.47 2.72 13.27
C ARG A 6 -16.46 2.28 12.21
N TYR A 7 -16.47 0.99 11.92
CA TYR A 7 -15.63 0.38 10.90
C TYR A 7 -16.49 -0.66 10.20
N GLY A 8 -16.49 -0.59 8.88
CA GLY A 8 -17.26 -1.47 8.01
C GLY A 8 -16.82 -1.15 6.61
N VAL A 9 -16.43 -2.17 5.86
CA VAL A 9 -16.18 -2.06 4.44
C VAL A 9 -17.32 -2.81 3.77
N GLU A 10 -17.95 -2.19 2.78
CA GLU A 10 -18.98 -2.86 2.00
C GLU A 10 -18.39 -4.04 1.24
N HIS A 11 -19.25 -5.00 0.89
CA HIS A 11 -18.81 -6.10 0.05
C HIS A 11 -18.32 -5.57 -1.30
N LYS A 12 -17.16 -6.06 -1.73
CA LYS A 12 -16.60 -5.84 -3.07
C LYS A 12 -16.40 -7.21 -3.71
N GLU A 13 -16.83 -7.36 -4.94
CA GLU A 13 -16.63 -8.58 -5.73
C GLU A 13 -15.13 -8.81 -6.00
N ASN A 14 -14.75 -10.05 -6.27
CA ASN A 14 -13.36 -10.39 -6.55
C ASN A 14 -13.00 -10.02 -8.00
N LEU A 15 -12.24 -8.93 -8.17
CA LEU A 15 -11.79 -8.42 -9.47
C LEU A 15 -10.40 -8.98 -9.87
N SER A 16 -10.01 -10.14 -9.33
CA SER A 16 -8.72 -10.77 -9.64
C SER A 16 -8.60 -11.05 -11.14
N GLY A 17 -7.63 -10.40 -11.80
CA GLY A 17 -7.39 -10.55 -13.24
C GLY A 17 -8.00 -9.46 -14.12
N GLU A 18 -8.77 -8.53 -13.56
CA GLU A 18 -9.40 -7.42 -14.33
C GLU A 18 -8.53 -6.16 -14.41
N GLY A 19 -7.39 -6.14 -13.73
CA GLY A 19 -6.43 -5.05 -13.77
C GLY A 19 -5.60 -4.97 -12.50
N GLU A 20 -4.33 -4.57 -12.65
CA GLU A 20 -3.37 -4.51 -11.55
C GLU A 20 -3.84 -3.51 -10.46
N GLU A 21 -4.45 -2.39 -10.83
CA GLU A 21 -4.94 -1.38 -9.88
C GLU A 21 -6.14 -1.84 -9.04
N LEU A 22 -6.86 -2.87 -9.49
CA LEU A 22 -8.08 -3.36 -8.84
C LEU A 22 -7.81 -4.52 -7.88
N ILE A 23 -6.67 -5.18 -8.06
CA ILE A 23 -6.23 -6.30 -7.23
C ILE A 23 -5.35 -5.81 -6.07
N TYR A 24 -5.21 -6.65 -5.07
CA TYR A 24 -4.33 -6.36 -3.94
C TYR A 24 -2.88 -6.66 -4.30
N HIS A 25 -1.99 -5.70 -4.06
CA HIS A 25 -0.54 -5.93 -4.02
C HIS A 25 0.05 -5.70 -2.65
N SER A 26 1.12 -6.45 -2.33
CA SER A 26 1.89 -6.21 -1.11
C SER A 26 2.54 -4.83 -1.10
N LYS A 27 2.91 -4.33 0.08
CA LYS A 27 3.54 -3.01 0.23
C LYS A 27 4.92 -2.90 -0.43
N GLY A 28 5.56 -4.01 -0.78
CA GLY A 28 6.86 -4.01 -1.49
C GLY A 28 6.74 -4.28 -2.99
N HIS A 29 5.53 -4.51 -3.50
CA HIS A 29 5.32 -4.84 -4.91
C HIS A 29 5.51 -3.59 -5.79
N ALA A 30 6.16 -3.75 -6.95
CA ALA A 30 6.47 -2.65 -7.85
C ALA A 30 5.21 -1.99 -8.46
N LEU A 31 4.12 -2.74 -8.59
CA LEU A 31 2.83 -2.21 -9.07
C LEU A 31 1.98 -1.58 -7.96
N ASN A 32 2.41 -1.66 -6.69
CA ASN A 32 1.75 -0.92 -5.62
C ASN A 32 2.17 0.56 -5.73
N PRO A 33 1.23 1.52 -5.84
CA PRO A 33 1.54 2.95 -6.00
C PRO A 33 2.46 3.51 -4.91
N LEU A 34 2.46 2.91 -3.72
CA LEU A 34 3.29 3.31 -2.60
C LEU A 34 4.23 2.16 -2.20
N GLN A 35 5.16 1.83 -3.09
CA GLN A 35 6.19 0.83 -2.81
C GLN A 35 7.02 1.26 -1.60
N LYS A 36 6.92 0.48 -0.53
CA LYS A 36 7.62 0.70 0.72
C LYS A 36 9.05 0.17 0.63
N ASP A 37 9.99 1.01 1.05
CA ASP A 37 11.34 0.58 1.37
C ASP A 37 11.41 -0.07 2.77
N TRP A 38 12.14 -1.17 2.87
CA TRP A 38 12.34 -1.93 4.10
C TRP A 38 13.66 -1.62 4.80
N THR A 39 14.43 -0.63 4.30
CA THR A 39 15.64 -0.16 4.97
C THR A 39 15.32 0.24 6.42
N ARG A 40 16.02 -0.39 7.37
CA ARG A 40 15.77 -0.22 8.82
C ARG A 40 16.45 1.01 9.40
N TYR A 41 17.40 1.58 8.68
CA TYR A 41 18.21 2.71 9.09
C TYR A 41 18.12 3.81 8.02
N GLN A 42 18.32 5.05 8.43
CA GLN A 42 18.47 6.15 7.50
C GLN A 42 19.95 6.25 7.11
N PRO A 43 20.31 6.25 5.81
CA PRO A 43 21.68 6.52 5.42
C PRO A 43 22.04 7.96 5.80
N TRP A 44 23.32 8.19 6.09
CA TRP A 44 23.81 9.56 6.30
C TRP A 44 23.60 10.37 5.02
N GLN A 45 22.86 11.49 5.13
CA GLN A 45 22.64 12.43 4.04
C GLN A 45 23.64 13.58 4.18
N PRO A 46 24.62 13.73 3.27
CA PRO A 46 25.58 14.83 3.33
C PRO A 46 24.86 16.18 3.26
N SER A 47 25.13 17.06 4.22
CA SER A 47 24.78 18.47 4.07
C SER A 47 25.75 19.06 3.05
N LYS A 48 25.24 19.42 1.86
CA LYS A 48 25.93 20.13 0.76
C LYS A 48 27.30 20.72 1.17
N THR A 49 28.38 20.11 0.72
CA THR A 49 29.64 20.83 0.51
C THR A 49 29.41 21.81 -0.65
N GLN A 50 29.80 23.07 -0.46
CA GLN A 50 29.61 24.18 -1.41
C GLN A 50 30.10 23.87 -2.82
#